data_AF-H6VLP0-F1
#
_entry.id   AF-H6VLP0-F1
#
_cell.length_a   1.000
_cell.length_b   1.000
_cell.length_c   1.000
_cell.angle_alpha   90.00
_cell.angle_beta   90.00
_cell.angle_gamma   90.00
#
_symmetry.space_group_name_H-M   'P 1'
#
loop_
_entity.id
_entity.type
_entity.pdbx_description
1 polymer ?
#
loop_
_entity_poly.entity_id
_entity_poly.type
_entity_poly.pdbx_seq_one_letter_code
_entity_poly.pdbx_strand_id
1 'polypeptide(L)'
;ARLYAINVRAKIAAVLDIPITDHTFDDCMLMVAAGKSDMPMDAGLVEFQKLKEKLGLKLEDMRQLLKKYSSIAGKECGVIGIDDFAKHLSLPVTEPLKELFAMYDRDGTGKIDFREYVIGLSVVSQPANTDETLQMAFKLFDTEGNGKITEESLAAILRSAFNMEKMDISDLFRAVDTNGDGFITYDEFEAFSKVHPEYAGLFKTYQDLKREEELASVEEETENLEEDSSNLEVLGSPLEGKKDA
;
A
#
# COMPACT_ATOMS: atom_id res chain seq x y z
N ALA A 1 -13.78 8.57 40.38
CA ALA A 1 -12.75 9.38 39.69
C ALA A 1 -13.09 9.68 38.23
N ARG A 2 -13.37 8.67 37.37
CA ARG A 2 -13.63 8.84 35.93
C ARG A 2 -14.81 9.77 35.59
N LEU A 3 -15.95 9.64 36.30
CA LEU A 3 -17.12 10.51 36.13
C LEU A 3 -16.85 11.99 36.43
N TYR A 4 -15.99 12.26 37.41
CA TYR A 4 -15.65 13.63 37.83
C TYR A 4 -14.79 14.32 36.79
N ALA A 5 -13.77 13.63 36.26
CA ALA A 5 -12.89 14.17 35.22
C ALA A 5 -13.67 14.50 33.92
N ILE A 6 -14.60 13.62 33.52
CA ILE A 6 -15.46 13.84 32.33
C ILE A 6 -16.34 15.07 32.52
N ASN A 7 -17.00 15.19 33.68
CA ASN A 7 -17.90 16.31 33.97
C ASN A 7 -17.17 17.66 34.06
N VAL A 8 -15.95 17.68 34.61
CA VAL A 8 -15.11 18.88 34.68
C VAL A 8 -14.69 19.30 33.26
N ARG A 9 -14.24 18.37 32.43
CA ARG A 9 -13.82 18.64 31.06
C ARG A 9 -14.96 19.17 30.20
N ALA A 10 -16.15 18.57 30.30
CA ALA A 10 -17.34 19.01 29.59
C ALA A 10 -17.75 20.44 29.97
N LYS A 11 -17.60 20.80 31.24
CA LYS A 11 -17.92 22.15 31.72
C LYS A 11 -16.89 23.19 31.27
N ILE A 12 -15.61 22.83 31.23
CA ILE A 12 -14.54 23.70 30.73
C ILE A 12 -14.71 23.96 29.22
N ALA A 13 -14.94 22.90 28.44
CA ALA A 13 -15.15 22.99 27.00
C ALA A 13 -16.36 23.87 26.64
N ALA A 14 -17.47 23.71 27.36
CA ALA A 14 -18.67 24.53 27.18
C ALA A 14 -18.46 26.02 27.50
N VAL A 15 -17.56 26.36 28.43
CA VAL A 15 -17.24 27.75 28.78
C VAL A 15 -16.29 28.38 27.76
N LEU A 16 -15.42 27.58 27.16
CA LEU A 16 -14.39 28.04 26.22
C LEU A 16 -14.85 27.99 24.75
N ASP A 17 -16.05 27.49 24.47
CA ASP A 17 -16.59 27.25 23.12
C ASP A 17 -15.66 26.40 22.24
N ILE A 18 -14.98 25.44 22.86
CA ILE A 18 -14.08 24.49 22.18
C ILE A 18 -14.67 23.08 22.24
N PRO A 19 -14.48 22.27 21.19
CA PRO A 19 -14.92 20.87 21.21
C PRO A 19 -14.22 20.10 22.34
N ILE A 20 -14.97 19.20 23.01
CA ILE A 20 -14.38 18.29 23.98
C ILE A 20 -13.50 17.30 23.23
N THR A 21 -12.19 17.38 23.44
CA THR A 21 -11.26 16.37 22.94
C THR A 21 -10.90 15.38 24.06
N ASP A 22 -11.03 14.08 23.77
CA ASP A 22 -10.69 13.01 24.72
C ASP A 22 -9.28 12.50 24.39
N HIS A 23 -8.28 13.26 24.85
CA HIS A 23 -6.88 12.88 24.72
C HIS A 23 -6.40 12.10 25.93
N THR A 24 -5.74 10.98 25.66
CA THR A 24 -5.01 10.20 26.65
C THR A 24 -3.61 10.75 26.87
N PHE A 25 -2.94 10.26 27.91
CA PHE A 25 -1.54 10.61 28.16
C PHE A 25 -0.66 10.31 26.94
N ASP A 26 -0.88 9.16 26.28
CA ASP A 26 -0.13 8.79 25.09
C ASP A 26 -0.46 9.72 23.90
N ASP A 27 -1.74 10.11 23.71
CA ASP A 27 -2.13 11.07 22.67
C ASP A 27 -1.43 12.43 22.88
N CYS A 28 -1.43 12.94 24.11
CA CYS A 28 -0.73 14.18 24.46
C CYS A 28 0.78 14.09 24.24
N MET A 29 1.40 12.96 24.59
CA MET A 29 2.83 12.74 24.37
C MET A 29 3.18 12.66 22.89
N LEU A 30 2.28 12.12 22.06
CA LEU A 30 2.45 12.09 20.61
C LEU A 30 2.27 13.48 19.99
N MET A 31 1.29 14.25 20.45
CA MET A 31 1.10 15.66 20.02
C MET A 31 2.33 16.52 20.34
N VAL A 32 2.92 16.34 21.52
CA VAL A 32 4.19 17.01 21.89
C VAL A 32 5.34 16.55 20.99
N ALA A 33 5.38 15.27 20.58
CA ALA A 33 6.37 14.78 19.64
C ALA A 33 6.17 15.36 18.24
N ALA A 34 4.92 15.48 17.76
CA ALA A 34 4.58 16.08 16.48
C ALA A 34 4.96 17.57 16.44
N GLY A 35 4.65 18.32 17.51
CA GLY A 35 5.03 19.73 17.63
C GLY A 35 6.54 19.96 17.67
N LYS A 36 7.35 18.98 18.08
CA LYS A 36 8.82 19.04 17.98
C LYS A 36 9.35 18.80 16.56
N SER A 37 8.52 18.26 15.67
CA SER A 37 8.83 17.99 14.27
C SER A 37 8.18 19.00 13.31
N ASP A 38 7.83 20.20 13.81
CA ASP A 38 7.15 21.27 13.07
C ASP A 38 5.80 20.86 12.42
N MET A 39 5.17 19.79 12.91
CA MET A 39 3.85 19.36 12.44
C MET A 39 2.74 20.06 13.24
N PRO A 40 1.59 20.40 12.61
CA PRO A 40 0.43 20.93 13.33
C PRO A 40 -0.02 19.92 14.40
N MET A 41 -0.37 20.42 15.60
CA MET A 41 -0.74 19.58 16.76
C MET A 41 -2.00 18.72 16.51
N ASP A 42 -2.74 19.08 15.48
CA ASP A 42 -4.03 18.61 15.00
C ASP A 42 -3.93 17.80 13.69
N ALA A 43 -2.72 17.33 13.32
CA ALA A 43 -2.41 16.51 12.12
C ALA A 43 -3.07 15.10 12.08
N GLY A 44 -4.36 14.99 12.40
CA GLY A 44 -5.10 13.72 12.39
C GLY A 44 -4.81 12.79 13.57
N LEU A 45 -4.09 13.28 14.60
CA LEU A 45 -3.70 12.51 15.80
C LEU A 45 -4.87 12.16 16.74
N VAL A 46 -6.11 12.45 16.36
CA VAL A 46 -7.30 12.12 17.14
C VAL A 46 -7.45 10.60 17.15
N GLU A 47 -7.67 10.03 18.35
CA GLU A 47 -7.95 8.60 18.57
C GLU A 47 -6.74 7.63 18.50
N PHE A 48 -5.51 8.09 18.77
CA PHE A 48 -4.32 7.23 18.81
C PHE A 48 -4.45 6.03 19.76
N GLN A 49 -5.09 6.18 20.92
CA GLN A 49 -5.37 5.03 21.79
C GLN A 49 -6.19 3.95 21.08
N LYS A 50 -7.16 4.32 20.23
CA LYS A 50 -7.95 3.34 19.48
C LYS A 50 -7.10 2.62 18.42
N LEU A 51 -6.13 3.30 17.80
CA LEU A 51 -5.16 2.65 16.91
C LEU A 51 -4.26 1.69 17.67
N LYS A 52 -3.74 2.12 18.83
CA LYS A 52 -2.92 1.29 19.72
C LYS A 52 -3.61 -0.01 20.08
N GLU A 53 -4.87 0.08 20.52
CA GLU A 53 -5.67 -1.07 20.94
C GLU A 53 -6.07 -1.98 19.78
N LYS A 54 -6.41 -1.41 18.61
CA LYS A 54 -6.80 -2.19 17.42
C LYS A 54 -5.63 -2.88 16.73
N LEU A 55 -4.45 -2.26 16.73
CA LEU A 55 -3.28 -2.74 15.99
C LEU A 55 -2.21 -3.38 16.90
N GLY A 56 -2.39 -3.32 18.22
CA GLY A 56 -1.45 -3.89 19.19
C GLY A 56 -0.07 -3.21 19.22
N LEU A 57 0.05 -1.99 18.68
CA LEU A 57 1.32 -1.28 18.51
C LEU A 57 1.82 -0.71 19.84
N LYS A 58 3.15 -0.70 20.04
CA LYS A 58 3.75 -0.01 21.20
C LYS A 58 3.90 1.48 20.89
N LEU A 59 4.00 2.30 21.95
CA LEU A 59 4.21 3.75 21.82
C LEU A 59 5.51 4.08 21.10
N GLU A 60 6.55 3.26 21.25
CA GLU A 60 7.84 3.43 20.58
C GLU A 60 7.72 3.24 19.08
N ASP A 61 7.06 2.16 18.63
CA ASP A 61 6.82 1.86 17.21
C ASP A 61 6.05 3.03 16.56
N MET A 62 5.05 3.56 17.25
CA MET A 62 4.28 4.69 16.72
C MET A 62 5.05 6.00 16.67
N ARG A 63 6.01 6.24 17.58
CA ARG A 63 6.92 7.39 17.45
C ARG A 63 7.82 7.24 16.22
N GLN A 64 8.25 6.03 15.90
CA GLN A 64 9.02 5.77 14.68
C GLN A 64 8.17 6.02 13.44
N LEU A 65 6.92 5.53 13.42
CA LEU A 65 5.96 5.80 12.34
C LEU A 65 5.67 7.29 12.19
N LEU A 66 5.49 8.04 13.30
CA LEU A 66 5.29 9.48 13.26
C LEU A 66 6.51 10.20 12.69
N LYS A 67 7.72 9.75 13.04
CA LYS A 67 8.95 10.31 12.47
C LYS A 67 9.03 10.07 10.96
N LYS A 68 8.74 8.86 10.49
CA LYS A 68 8.66 8.53 9.06
C LYS A 68 7.60 9.37 8.35
N TYR A 69 6.40 9.45 8.92
CA TYR A 69 5.33 10.28 8.41
C TYR A 69 5.75 11.75 8.27
N SER A 70 6.37 12.33 9.31
CA SER A 70 6.84 13.72 9.29
C SER A 70 7.96 13.99 8.28
N SER A 71 8.74 12.98 7.88
CA SER A 71 9.73 13.15 6.81
C SER A 71 9.11 13.17 5.41
N ILE A 72 7.91 12.61 5.26
CA ILE A 72 7.17 12.55 4.00
C ILE A 72 6.22 13.74 3.87
N ALA A 73 5.48 14.03 4.95
CA ALA A 73 4.45 15.05 4.95
C ALA A 73 5.02 16.43 4.63
N GLY A 74 4.27 17.20 3.83
CA GLY A 74 4.62 18.58 3.53
C GLY A 74 4.68 19.41 4.82
N LYS A 75 5.82 20.08 5.05
CA LYS A 75 6.07 20.86 6.28
C LYS A 75 5.02 21.93 6.57
N GLU A 76 4.33 22.43 5.55
CA GLU A 76 3.32 23.49 5.70
C GLU A 76 1.90 22.97 5.94
N CYS A 77 1.60 21.73 5.54
CA CYS A 77 0.24 21.18 5.59
C CYS A 77 0.06 20.06 6.62
N GLY A 78 1.14 19.41 7.06
CA GLY A 78 1.10 18.33 8.04
C GLY A 78 0.40 17.06 7.56
N VAL A 79 0.21 16.94 6.24
CA VAL A 79 -0.43 15.81 5.55
C VAL A 79 0.38 15.42 4.33
N ILE A 80 0.26 14.17 3.88
CA ILE A 80 0.98 13.67 2.70
C ILE A 80 0.09 13.84 1.48
N GLY A 81 0.50 14.65 0.50
CA GLY A 81 -0.14 14.71 -0.82
C GLY A 81 0.42 13.65 -1.77
N ILE A 82 -0.24 13.44 -2.92
CA ILE A 82 0.24 12.48 -3.95
C ILE A 82 1.66 12.81 -4.44
N ASP A 83 1.99 14.10 -4.58
CA ASP A 83 3.32 14.54 -4.98
C ASP A 83 4.40 14.25 -3.92
N ASP A 84 4.05 14.37 -2.64
CA ASP A 84 4.95 14.05 -1.52
C ASP A 84 5.17 12.54 -1.43
N PHE A 85 4.09 11.78 -1.61
CA PHE A 85 4.12 10.31 -1.63
C PHE A 85 4.96 9.78 -2.80
N ALA A 86 4.78 10.34 -4.00
CA ALA A 86 5.55 10.05 -5.20
C ALA A 86 7.05 10.31 -4.99
N LYS A 87 7.40 11.50 -4.46
CA LYS A 87 8.79 11.86 -4.17
C LYS A 87 9.42 10.93 -3.14
N HIS A 88 8.70 10.58 -2.08
CA HIS A 88 9.22 9.67 -1.05
C HIS A 88 9.52 8.29 -1.61
N LEU A 89 8.64 7.77 -2.45
CA LEU A 89 8.84 6.47 -3.10
C LEU A 89 9.84 6.52 -4.26
N SER A 90 10.30 7.72 -4.65
CA SER A 90 11.06 7.96 -5.89
C SER A 90 10.35 7.41 -7.12
N LEU A 91 9.02 7.52 -7.13
CA LEU A 91 8.16 7.07 -8.23
C LEU A 91 7.44 8.26 -8.86
N PRO A 92 7.24 8.25 -10.18
CA PRO A 92 6.42 9.25 -10.86
C PRO A 92 4.93 9.05 -10.58
N VAL A 93 4.16 10.13 -10.64
CA VAL A 93 2.70 10.06 -10.45
C VAL A 93 2.04 9.40 -11.67
N THR A 94 1.48 8.21 -11.47
CA THR A 94 0.75 7.41 -12.47
C THR A 94 -0.57 6.89 -11.89
N GLU A 95 -1.45 6.32 -12.72
CA GLU A 95 -2.67 5.68 -12.23
C GLU A 95 -2.40 4.57 -11.20
N PRO A 96 -1.42 3.65 -11.40
CA PRO A 96 -1.10 2.68 -10.37
C PRO A 96 -0.58 3.29 -9.05
N LEU A 97 0.16 4.41 -9.12
CA LEU A 97 0.56 5.12 -7.90
C LEU A 97 -0.65 5.75 -7.20
N LYS A 98 -1.62 6.26 -7.96
CA LYS A 98 -2.87 6.79 -7.41
C LYS A 98 -3.72 5.70 -6.77
N GLU A 99 -3.74 4.49 -7.33
CA GLU A 99 -4.41 3.34 -6.72
C GLU A 99 -3.74 2.93 -5.42
N LEU A 100 -2.40 2.87 -5.39
CA LEU A 100 -1.66 2.65 -4.15
C LEU A 100 -1.97 3.75 -3.13
N PHE A 101 -1.96 5.01 -3.55
CA PHE A 101 -2.30 6.15 -2.69
C PHE A 101 -3.72 6.04 -2.13
N ALA A 102 -4.70 5.61 -2.93
CA ALA A 102 -6.08 5.37 -2.51
C ALA A 102 -6.22 4.24 -1.49
N MET A 103 -5.25 3.30 -1.39
CA MET A 103 -5.25 2.32 -0.30
C MET A 103 -4.96 2.98 1.07
N TYR A 104 -4.27 4.11 1.08
CA TYR A 104 -3.99 4.90 2.27
C TYR A 104 -5.07 5.97 2.51
N ASP A 105 -5.40 6.77 1.48
CA ASP A 105 -6.43 7.81 1.48
C ASP A 105 -7.85 7.19 1.46
N ARG A 106 -8.32 6.79 2.64
CA ARG A 106 -9.55 6.01 2.79
C ARG A 106 -10.80 6.88 2.73
N ASP A 107 -10.68 8.14 3.10
CA ASP A 107 -11.80 9.08 3.04
C ASP A 107 -11.87 9.82 1.69
N GLY A 108 -10.89 9.60 0.80
CA GLY A 108 -10.87 10.13 -0.56
C GLY A 108 -10.65 11.64 -0.58
N THR A 109 -9.98 12.18 0.43
CA THR A 109 -9.70 13.62 0.54
C THR A 109 -8.56 14.06 -0.39
N GLY A 110 -7.87 13.12 -1.03
CA GLY A 110 -6.67 13.36 -1.84
C GLY A 110 -5.43 13.63 -0.99
N LYS A 111 -5.49 13.34 0.31
CA LYS A 111 -4.45 13.62 1.30
C LYS A 111 -4.42 12.47 2.31
N ILE A 112 -3.23 12.06 2.73
CA ILE A 112 -3.07 11.01 3.74
C ILE A 112 -2.74 11.67 5.08
N ASP A 113 -3.65 11.56 6.04
CA ASP A 113 -3.42 11.94 7.43
C ASP A 113 -2.56 10.88 8.18
N PHE A 114 -2.09 11.17 9.39
CA PHE A 114 -1.25 10.21 10.13
C PHE A 114 -2.00 8.91 10.46
N ARG A 115 -3.30 8.99 10.73
CA ARG A 115 -4.15 7.84 11.05
C ARG A 115 -4.23 6.90 9.84
N GLU A 116 -4.48 7.48 8.69
CA GLU A 116 -4.53 6.81 7.39
C GLU A 116 -3.18 6.24 6.99
N TYR A 117 -2.08 6.95 7.25
CA TYR A 117 -0.74 6.43 7.03
C TYR A 117 -0.49 5.14 7.83
N VAL A 118 -0.83 5.13 9.12
CA VAL A 118 -0.63 3.95 9.99
C VAL A 118 -1.56 2.80 9.60
N ILE A 119 -2.83 3.10 9.26
CA ILE A 119 -3.78 2.09 8.81
C ILE A 119 -3.36 1.51 7.46
N GLY A 120 -2.99 2.35 6.50
CA GLY A 120 -2.53 1.96 5.18
C GLY A 120 -1.30 1.08 5.28
N LEU A 121 -0.30 1.45 6.07
CA LEU A 121 0.85 0.58 6.38
C LEU A 121 0.38 -0.74 7.00
N SER A 122 -0.57 -0.73 7.93
CA SER A 122 -1.06 -1.98 8.50
C SER A 122 -1.75 -2.88 7.47
N VAL A 123 -2.54 -2.31 6.55
CA VAL A 123 -3.26 -3.05 5.51
C VAL A 123 -2.32 -3.56 4.42
N VAL A 124 -1.34 -2.74 4.05
CA VAL A 124 -0.36 -3.02 3.01
C VAL A 124 0.72 -3.99 3.52
N SER A 125 1.10 -3.88 4.79
CA SER A 125 2.17 -4.70 5.39
C SER A 125 1.68 -5.95 6.12
N GLN A 126 0.39 -6.10 6.44
CA GLN A 126 -0.12 -7.31 7.12
C GLN A 126 -0.02 -8.59 6.27
N PRO A 127 -0.28 -8.58 4.95
CA PRO A 127 0.01 -9.74 4.12
C PRO A 127 1.50 -9.89 3.79
N ALA A 128 2.26 -8.79 3.75
CA ALA A 128 3.62 -8.75 3.18
C ALA A 128 4.78 -8.95 4.19
N ASN A 129 4.50 -9.04 5.49
CA ASN A 129 5.52 -9.22 6.53
C ASN A 129 5.63 -10.67 7.04
N THR A 130 5.05 -11.66 6.34
CA THR A 130 5.37 -13.06 6.60
C THR A 130 6.55 -13.48 5.75
N ASP A 131 7.41 -14.31 6.32
CA ASP A 131 8.60 -14.84 5.63
C ASP A 131 8.22 -15.48 4.27
N GLU A 132 7.06 -16.14 4.22
CA GLU A 132 6.47 -16.73 3.03
C GLU A 132 6.13 -15.70 1.94
N THR A 133 5.52 -14.56 2.28
CA THR A 133 5.15 -13.56 1.27
C THR A 133 6.36 -12.76 0.79
N LEU A 134 7.35 -12.51 1.65
CA LEU A 134 8.64 -11.96 1.27
C LEU A 134 9.39 -12.88 0.30
N GLN A 135 9.40 -14.19 0.55
CA GLN A 135 9.99 -15.17 -0.37
C GLN A 135 9.25 -15.24 -1.71
N MET A 136 7.91 -15.19 -1.69
CA MET A 136 7.12 -15.14 -2.93
C MET A 136 7.39 -13.86 -3.71
N ALA A 137 7.44 -12.71 -3.04
CA ALA A 137 7.78 -11.43 -3.67
C ALA A 137 9.18 -11.49 -4.28
N PHE A 138 10.19 -11.95 -3.53
CA PHE A 138 11.55 -12.07 -4.04
C PHE A 138 11.62 -12.94 -5.30
N LYS A 139 10.93 -14.09 -5.32
CA LYS A 139 10.85 -14.96 -6.50
C LYS A 139 10.14 -14.32 -7.70
N LEU A 140 9.22 -13.39 -7.47
CA LEU A 140 8.61 -12.63 -8.56
C LEU A 140 9.63 -11.68 -9.21
N PHE A 141 10.53 -11.08 -8.42
CA PHE A 141 11.60 -10.20 -8.92
C PHE A 141 12.81 -10.91 -9.51
N ASP A 142 13.11 -12.10 -9.00
CA ASP A 142 14.13 -12.99 -9.54
C ASP A 142 13.59 -13.76 -10.76
N THR A 143 13.45 -13.05 -11.88
CA THR A 143 12.94 -13.61 -13.14
C THR A 143 13.82 -14.74 -13.68
N GLU A 144 15.10 -14.76 -13.31
CA GLU A 144 16.06 -15.77 -13.74
C GLU A 144 16.14 -16.99 -12.79
N GLY A 145 15.54 -16.89 -11.60
CA GLY A 145 15.53 -17.95 -10.59
C GLY A 145 16.92 -18.27 -10.02
N ASN A 146 17.85 -17.32 -10.10
CA ASN A 146 19.26 -17.52 -9.71
C ASN A 146 19.56 -17.04 -8.28
N GLY A 147 18.53 -16.57 -7.56
CA GLY A 147 18.64 -16.03 -6.20
C GLY A 147 19.11 -14.57 -6.16
N LYS A 148 19.09 -13.86 -7.29
CA LYS A 148 19.57 -12.48 -7.41
C LYS A 148 18.63 -11.66 -8.28
N ILE A 149 18.27 -10.48 -7.79
CA ILE A 149 17.48 -9.51 -8.55
C ILE A 149 18.44 -8.50 -9.19
N THR A 150 18.37 -8.34 -10.50
CA THR A 150 19.16 -7.33 -11.22
C THR A 150 18.39 -6.02 -11.30
N GLU A 151 19.10 -4.94 -11.64
CA GLU A 151 18.45 -3.65 -11.89
C GLU A 151 17.41 -3.79 -13.02
N GLU A 152 17.73 -4.54 -14.08
CA GLU A 152 16.79 -4.76 -15.18
C GLU A 152 15.54 -5.53 -14.75
N SER A 153 15.67 -6.56 -13.91
CA SER A 153 14.52 -7.36 -13.48
C SER A 153 13.61 -6.57 -12.53
N LEU A 154 14.19 -5.81 -11.60
CA LEU A 154 13.44 -4.88 -10.76
C LEU A 154 12.76 -3.81 -11.61
N ALA A 155 13.48 -3.24 -12.59
CA ALA A 155 12.93 -2.22 -13.48
C ALA A 155 11.78 -2.78 -14.32
N ALA A 156 11.92 -3.98 -14.89
CA ALA A 156 10.88 -4.58 -15.73
C ALA A 156 9.55 -4.73 -14.96
N ILE A 157 9.62 -5.19 -13.72
CA ILE A 157 8.42 -5.39 -12.89
C ILE A 157 7.84 -4.05 -12.45
N LEU A 158 8.64 -3.08 -12.03
CA LEU A 158 8.14 -1.76 -11.69
C LEU A 158 7.55 -1.03 -12.91
N ARG A 159 8.19 -1.13 -14.07
CA ARG A 159 7.65 -0.60 -15.34
C ARG A 159 6.30 -1.23 -15.69
N SER A 160 6.16 -2.53 -15.50
CA SER A 160 4.89 -3.24 -15.71
C SER A 160 3.83 -2.81 -14.68
N ALA A 161 4.16 -2.83 -13.39
CA ALA A 161 3.25 -2.44 -12.31
C ALA A 161 2.78 -0.98 -12.41
N PHE A 162 3.62 -0.09 -12.93
CA PHE A 162 3.33 1.35 -13.05
C PHE A 162 2.97 1.79 -14.48
N ASN A 163 2.82 0.86 -15.42
CA ASN A 163 2.53 1.12 -16.83
C ASN A 163 3.48 2.17 -17.47
N MET A 164 4.76 2.07 -17.15
CA MET A 164 5.79 3.03 -17.56
C MET A 164 6.91 2.38 -18.36
N GLU A 165 7.05 2.68 -19.65
CA GLU A 165 8.16 2.14 -20.45
C GLU A 165 9.54 2.68 -20.01
N LYS A 166 9.60 3.90 -19.45
CA LYS A 166 10.84 4.59 -19.09
C LYS A 166 10.81 5.09 -17.65
N MET A 167 10.93 4.17 -16.71
CA MET A 167 11.19 4.49 -15.30
C MET A 167 12.70 4.39 -15.02
N ASP A 168 13.26 5.43 -14.44
CA ASP A 168 14.60 5.38 -13.84
C ASP A 168 14.45 4.87 -12.41
N ILE A 169 15.07 3.72 -12.13
CA ILE A 169 15.03 3.08 -10.81
C ILE A 169 16.42 2.97 -10.20
N SER A 170 17.45 3.58 -10.80
CA SER A 170 18.84 3.40 -10.35
C SER A 170 19.05 3.89 -8.92
N ASP A 171 18.36 4.96 -8.52
CA ASP A 171 18.40 5.44 -7.13
C ASP A 171 17.70 4.49 -6.15
N LEU A 172 16.60 3.86 -6.57
CA LEU A 172 15.91 2.84 -5.78
C LEU A 172 16.78 1.59 -5.67
N PHE A 173 17.33 1.10 -6.78
CA PHE A 173 18.19 -0.08 -6.81
C PHE A 173 19.39 0.09 -5.89
N ARG A 174 20.08 1.24 -5.97
CA ARG A 174 21.21 1.57 -5.09
C ARG A 174 20.82 1.71 -3.62
N ALA A 175 19.56 2.02 -3.32
CA ALA A 175 19.08 2.06 -1.95
C ALA A 175 18.90 0.65 -1.34
N VAL A 176 18.66 -0.36 -2.18
CA VAL A 176 18.48 -1.76 -1.77
C VAL A 176 19.79 -2.54 -1.84
N ASP A 177 20.60 -2.34 -2.87
CA ASP A 177 21.93 -2.95 -3.06
C ASP A 177 22.96 -2.34 -2.08
N THR A 178 22.96 -2.85 -0.85
CA THR A 178 23.81 -2.33 0.22
C THR A 178 25.28 -2.68 0.05
N ASN A 179 25.57 -3.81 -0.61
CA ASN A 179 26.92 -4.32 -0.78
C ASN A 179 27.59 -3.80 -2.08
N GLY A 180 26.80 -3.30 -3.04
CA GLY A 180 27.25 -2.69 -4.28
C GLY A 180 27.76 -3.69 -5.32
N ASP A 181 27.35 -4.96 -5.24
CA ASP A 181 27.75 -6.01 -6.20
C ASP A 181 26.90 -6.02 -7.47
N GLY A 182 25.90 -5.13 -7.56
CA GLY A 182 24.99 -5.00 -8.70
C GLY A 182 23.84 -6.01 -8.66
N PHE A 183 23.62 -6.69 -7.53
CA PHE A 183 22.55 -7.64 -7.35
C PHE A 183 21.89 -7.46 -5.98
N ILE A 184 20.56 -7.55 -5.95
CA ILE A 184 19.83 -7.59 -4.69
C ILE A 184 19.63 -9.05 -4.31
N THR A 185 20.23 -9.45 -3.19
CA THR A 185 20.04 -10.78 -2.58
C THR A 185 18.77 -10.82 -1.74
N TYR A 186 18.32 -12.03 -1.38
CA TYR A 186 17.14 -12.19 -0.51
C TYR A 186 17.31 -11.46 0.83
N ASP A 187 18.50 -11.55 1.43
CA ASP A 187 18.78 -10.91 2.72
C ASP A 187 18.70 -9.38 2.61
N GLU A 188 19.16 -8.80 1.51
CA GLU A 188 19.07 -7.35 1.23
C GLU A 188 17.62 -6.92 0.98
N PHE A 189 16.88 -7.71 0.20
CA PHE A 189 15.47 -7.48 -0.06
C PHE A 189 14.63 -7.57 1.22
N GLU A 190 14.90 -8.55 2.08
CA GLU A 190 14.22 -8.74 3.35
C GLU A 190 14.54 -7.60 4.33
N ALA A 191 15.82 -7.23 4.43
CA ALA A 191 16.25 -6.10 5.25
C ALA A 191 15.62 -4.78 4.79
N PHE A 192 15.62 -4.53 3.48
CA PHE A 192 15.01 -3.33 2.91
C PHE A 192 13.50 -3.29 3.16
N SER A 193 12.80 -4.41 2.92
CA SER A 193 11.35 -4.51 3.10
C SER A 193 10.92 -4.28 4.56
N LYS A 194 11.72 -4.72 5.54
CA LYS A 194 11.50 -4.42 6.98
C LYS A 194 11.65 -2.94 7.32
N VAL A 195 12.57 -2.24 6.65
CA VAL A 195 12.83 -0.81 6.88
C VAL A 195 11.83 0.07 6.12
N HIS A 196 11.37 -0.39 4.96
CA HIS A 196 10.53 0.35 4.01
C HIS A 196 9.19 -0.38 3.72
N PRO A 197 8.33 -0.55 4.74
CA PRO A 197 7.05 -1.25 4.61
C PRO A 197 6.09 -0.62 3.58
N GLU A 198 6.30 0.64 3.24
CA GLU A 198 5.53 1.36 2.21
C GLU A 198 5.69 0.74 0.81
N TYR A 199 6.83 0.11 0.50
CA TYR A 199 7.07 -0.56 -0.78
C TYR A 199 6.33 -1.90 -0.90
N ALA A 200 5.85 -2.47 0.21
CA ALA A 200 5.05 -3.68 0.18
C ALA A 200 3.77 -3.53 -0.64
N GLY A 201 3.25 -2.30 -0.75
CA GLY A 201 2.07 -1.99 -1.54
C GLY A 201 2.29 -2.18 -3.03
N LEU A 202 3.51 -1.90 -3.51
CA LEU A 202 3.88 -2.10 -4.92
C LEU A 202 3.75 -3.58 -5.30
N PHE A 203 4.16 -4.48 -4.39
CA PHE A 203 4.06 -5.92 -4.60
C PHE A 203 2.60 -6.38 -4.66
N LYS A 204 1.76 -5.82 -3.79
CA LYS A 204 0.34 -6.12 -3.78
C LYS A 204 -0.34 -5.64 -5.07
N THR A 205 -0.10 -4.40 -5.48
CA THR A 205 -0.63 -3.84 -6.74
C THR A 205 -0.19 -4.68 -7.95
N TYR A 206 1.07 -5.10 -8.00
CA TYR A 206 1.54 -5.98 -9.08
C TYR A 206 0.87 -7.37 -9.07
N GLN A 207 0.70 -7.98 -7.89
CA GLN A 207 -0.03 -9.27 -7.79
C GLN A 207 -1.50 -9.13 -8.22
N ASP A 208 -2.14 -8.01 -7.88
CA ASP A 208 -3.52 -7.74 -8.24
C ASP A 208 -3.63 -7.51 -9.77
N LEU A 209 -2.74 -6.72 -10.37
CA LEU A 209 -2.64 -6.55 -11.83
C LEU A 209 -2.38 -7.86 -12.58
N LYS A 210 -1.42 -8.67 -12.11
CA LYS A 210 -1.13 -10.00 -12.69
C LYS A 210 -2.35 -10.92 -12.63
N ARG A 211 -3.09 -10.88 -11.52
CA ARG A 211 -4.30 -11.69 -11.36
C ARG A 211 -5.41 -11.20 -12.29
N GLU A 212 -5.54 -9.89 -12.49
CA GLU A 212 -6.49 -9.29 -13.45
C GLU A 212 -6.14 -9.64 -14.90
N GLU A 213 -4.86 -9.63 -15.28
CA GLU A 213 -4.41 -10.09 -16.61
C GLU A 213 -4.71 -11.58 -16.83
N GLU A 214 -4.44 -12.43 -15.83
CA GLU A 214 -4.75 -13.86 -15.88
C GLU A 214 -6.27 -14.10 -15.97
N LEU A 215 -7.08 -13.38 -15.18
CA LEU A 215 -8.54 -13.45 -15.23
C LEU A 215 -9.08 -13.00 -16.59
N ALA A 216 -8.58 -11.90 -17.15
CA ALA A 216 -8.97 -11.39 -18.46
C ALA A 216 -8.62 -12.40 -19.58
N SER A 217 -7.45 -13.05 -19.49
CA SER A 217 -7.06 -14.08 -20.46
C SER A 217 -7.94 -15.33 -20.38
N VAL A 218 -8.41 -15.70 -19.19
CA VAL A 218 -9.36 -16.82 -19.00
C VAL A 218 -10.75 -16.43 -19.49
N GLU A 219 -11.20 -15.20 -19.27
CA GLU A 219 -12.48 -14.70 -19.78
C GLU A 219 -12.51 -14.69 -21.32
N GLU A 220 -11.46 -14.19 -21.98
CA GLU A 220 -11.32 -14.26 -23.45
C GLU A 220 -11.26 -15.70 -23.97
N GLU A 221 -10.58 -16.63 -23.28
CA GLU A 221 -10.57 -18.05 -23.67
C GLU A 221 -11.97 -18.70 -23.49
N THR A 222 -12.72 -18.33 -22.45
CA THR A 222 -14.08 -18.85 -22.25
C THR A 222 -15.09 -18.30 -23.26
N GLU A 223 -15.03 -17.02 -23.63
CA GLU A 223 -15.88 -16.45 -24.68
C GLU A 223 -15.59 -17.08 -26.04
N ASN A 224 -14.30 -17.30 -26.37
CA ASN A 224 -13.92 -17.96 -27.62
C ASN A 224 -14.41 -19.44 -27.69
N LEU A 225 -14.43 -20.16 -26.56
CA LEU A 225 -14.93 -21.53 -26.50
C LEU A 225 -16.46 -21.62 -26.57
N GLU A 226 -17.19 -20.63 -26.03
CA GLU A 226 -18.64 -20.55 -26.18
C GLU A 226 -19.05 -20.24 -27.62
N GLU A 227 -18.33 -19.35 -28.32
CA GLU A 227 -18.55 -19.08 -29.75
C GLU A 227 -18.26 -20.30 -30.64
N ASP A 228 -17.19 -21.05 -30.38
CA ASP A 228 -16.85 -22.26 -31.17
C ASP A 228 -17.84 -23.41 -30.93
N SER A 229 -18.39 -23.55 -29.72
CA SER A 229 -19.41 -24.56 -29.42
C SER A 229 -20.74 -24.27 -30.13
N SER A 230 -21.08 -22.99 -30.32
CA SER A 230 -22.31 -22.56 -31.02
C SER A 230 -22.24 -22.78 -32.54
N ASN A 231 -21.04 -22.80 -33.12
CA ASN A 231 -20.83 -23.06 -34.55
C ASN A 231 -20.82 -24.56 -34.93
N LEU A 232 -20.67 -25.47 -33.95
CA LEU A 232 -20.59 -26.91 -34.23
C LEU A 232 -21.97 -27.60 -34.33
N GLU A 233 -23.05 -26.99 -33.83
CA GLU A 233 -24.41 -27.55 -33.92
C GLU A 233 -25.09 -27.38 -35.30
N VAL A 234 -24.46 -26.69 -36.27
CA VAL A 234 -25.11 -26.36 -37.57
C VAL A 234 -24.82 -27.38 -38.70
N LEU A 235 -23.93 -28.36 -38.51
CA LEU A 235 -23.50 -29.28 -39.60
C LEU A 235 -23.87 -30.77 -39.40
N GLY A 236 -25.03 -31.05 -38.78
CA GLY A 236 -25.46 -32.41 -38.48
C GLY A 236 -26.84 -32.82 -39.01
N SER A 237 -27.12 -32.68 -40.31
CA SER A 237 -28.37 -33.20 -40.92
C SER A 237 -28.10 -34.28 -41.97
N PRO A 238 -28.22 -35.59 -41.67
CA PRO A 238 -28.23 -36.65 -42.68
C PRO A 238 -29.66 -36.98 -43.16
N LEU A 239 -29.94 -36.57 -44.40
CA LEU A 239 -30.73 -37.24 -45.44
C LEU A 239 -31.91 -38.14 -45.00
N GLU A 240 -33.13 -37.63 -45.16
CA GLU A 240 -34.38 -38.42 -45.12
C GLU A 240 -34.39 -39.50 -46.22
N GLY A 241 -34.20 -40.75 -45.81
CA GLY A 241 -34.49 -41.93 -46.61
C GLY A 241 -35.98 -42.25 -46.58
N LYS A 242 -36.63 -42.11 -47.75
CA LYS A 242 -37.95 -42.65 -48.09
C LYS A 242 -38.15 -44.07 -47.55
N LYS A 243 -39.32 -44.35 -46.99
CA LYS A 243 -39.89 -45.69 -47.05
C LYS A 243 -41.39 -45.65 -47.32
N ASP A 244 -41.69 -46.16 -48.50
CA ASP A 244 -42.99 -46.66 -48.93
C ASP A 244 -43.45 -47.85 -48.07
N ALA A 245 -44.77 -48.05 -48.08
CA ALA A 245 -45.60 -49.16 -47.56
C ALA A 245 -46.09 -49.06 -46.10
#